data_AF-A0A9W6G1G9-F1
#
_entry.id   AF-A0A9W6G1G9-F1
#
_cell.length_a   1.000
_cell.length_b   1.000
_cell.length_c   1.000
_cell.angle_alpha   90.00
_cell.angle_beta   90.00
_cell.angle_gamma   90.00
#
_symmetry.space_group_name_H-M   'P 1'
#
loop_
_entity.id
_entity.type
_entity.pdbx_description
1 polymer ?
#
loop_
_entity_poly.entity_id
_entity_poly.type
_entity_poly.pdbx_seq_one_letter_code
_entity_poly.pdbx_strand_id
1 'polypeptide(L)'
;MNRQQPQLDIRKIRKALKRTYKSYGRLLGIHCHGLDGKPAPSHRIQEWERNSRPVPAYIYRACAETVSDEWASQRHEAPPSDHAGLDEFFGSLLSPALGRLFAFSLIDAQNGNKVEISEIFIEHVQQMYGFDISYVWE
;
A
#
# COMPACT_ATOMS: atom_id res chain seq x y z
N MET A 1 24.36 -3.26 1.99
CA MET A 1 23.74 -3.27 0.65
C MET A 1 22.58 -2.28 0.67
N ASN A 2 22.69 -1.16 -0.07
CA ASN A 2 21.55 -0.26 -0.28
C ASN A 2 20.54 -0.96 -1.18
N ARG A 3 19.54 -1.64 -0.60
CA ARG A 3 18.37 -2.10 -1.35
C ARG A 3 17.67 -0.83 -1.85
N GLN A 4 17.71 -0.57 -3.16
CA GLN A 4 16.86 0.45 -3.75
C GLN A 4 15.42 0.06 -3.42
N GLN A 5 14.72 0.88 -2.63
CA GLN A 5 13.29 0.69 -2.42
C GLN A 5 12.61 0.74 -3.80
N PRO A 6 11.78 -0.25 -4.17
CA PRO A 6 11.04 -0.19 -5.42
C PRO A 6 10.19 1.08 -5.40
N GLN A 7 10.33 1.90 -6.44
CA GLN A 7 9.59 3.14 -6.52
C GLN A 7 8.10 2.83 -6.68
N LEU A 8 7.30 3.21 -5.69
CA LEU A 8 5.85 3.14 -5.80
C LEU A 8 5.34 4.14 -6.84
N ASP A 9 4.37 3.71 -7.63
CA ASP A 9 3.65 4.61 -8.53
C ASP A 9 2.60 5.39 -7.73
N ILE A 10 3.01 6.57 -7.23
CA ILE A 10 2.17 7.48 -6.44
C ILE A 10 0.89 7.85 -7.20
N ARG A 11 0.97 7.99 -8.52
CA ARG A 11 -0.19 8.33 -9.36
C ARG A 11 -1.18 7.19 -9.41
N LYS A 12 -0.69 5.96 -9.62
CA LYS A 12 -1.50 4.73 -9.60
C LYS A 12 -2.20 4.60 -8.26
N ILE A 13 -1.46 4.73 -7.15
CA ILE A 13 -2.01 4.63 -5.79
C ILE A 13 -3.11 5.67 -5.56
N ARG A 14 -2.82 6.96 -5.76
CA ARG A 14 -3.82 8.00 -5.50
C ARG A 14 -5.12 7.80 -6.30
N LYS A 15 -4.98 7.41 -7.57
CA LYS A 15 -6.13 7.14 -8.44
C LYS A 15 -6.89 5.89 -8.02
N ALA A 16 -6.20 4.81 -7.68
CA ALA A 16 -6.79 3.56 -7.18
C ALA A 16 -7.61 3.82 -5.91
N LEU A 17 -7.08 4.63 -4.99
CA LEU A 17 -7.76 5.05 -3.75
C LEU A 17 -8.81 6.16 -3.97
N LYS A 18 -9.07 6.56 -5.23
CA LYS A 18 -10.03 7.61 -5.61
C LYS A 18 -9.85 8.93 -4.83
N ARG A 19 -8.60 9.29 -4.48
CA ARG A 19 -8.31 10.48 -3.69
C ARG A 19 -8.00 11.69 -4.57
N THR A 20 -8.50 12.85 -4.14
CA THR A 20 -8.05 14.15 -4.66
C THR A 20 -6.62 14.45 -4.20
N TYR A 21 -5.91 15.37 -4.84
CA TYR A 21 -4.58 15.80 -4.36
C TYR A 21 -4.62 16.34 -2.93
N LYS A 22 -5.68 17.09 -2.57
CA LYS A 22 -5.84 17.68 -1.24
C LYS A 22 -6.03 16.60 -0.17
N SER A 23 -6.94 15.65 -0.42
CA SER A 23 -7.19 14.56 0.54
C SER A 23 -6.01 13.61 0.65
N TYR A 24 -5.36 13.30 -0.48
CA TYR A 24 -4.17 12.46 -0.49
C TYR A 24 -2.99 13.11 0.23
N GLY A 25 -2.77 14.41 0.04
CA GLY A 25 -1.73 15.16 0.75
C GLY A 25 -1.93 15.20 2.26
N ARG A 26 -3.19 15.23 2.72
CA ARG A 26 -3.52 15.10 4.14
C ARG A 26 -3.15 13.73 4.68
N LEU A 27 -3.51 12.65 3.99
CA LEU A 27 -3.15 11.28 4.39
C LEU A 27 -1.64 11.10 4.49
N LEU A 28 -0.89 11.54 3.46
CA LEU A 28 0.57 11.50 3.49
C LEU A 28 1.14 12.30 4.68
N GLY A 29 0.57 13.47 4.97
CA GLY A 29 0.98 14.28 6.13
C GLY A 29 0.76 13.54 7.46
N ILE A 30 -0.37 12.84 7.59
CA ILE A 30 -0.69 12.03 8.78
C ILE A 30 0.31 10.90 8.97
N HIS A 31 0.60 10.13 7.92
CA HIS A 31 1.58 9.06 7.98
C HIS A 31 3.01 9.55 8.23
N CYS A 32 3.38 10.71 7.67
CA CYS A 32 4.72 11.26 7.87
C CYS A 32 4.94 11.87 9.26
N HIS A 33 3.90 12.47 9.86
CA HIS A 33 4.06 13.41 10.97
C HIS A 33 2.97 13.30 12.07
N GLY A 34 2.08 12.32 12.01
CA GLY A 34 0.95 12.15 12.95
C GLY A 34 -0.27 13.01 12.59
N LEU A 35 -1.32 12.95 13.43
CA LEU A 35 -2.63 13.55 13.16
C LEU A 35 -2.60 15.06 12.86
N ASP A 36 -1.68 15.79 13.50
CA ASP A 36 -1.47 17.24 13.31
C ASP A 36 -0.39 17.55 12.24
N GLY A 37 0.02 16.51 11.51
CA GLY A 37 1.02 16.57 10.47
C GLY A 37 0.66 17.54 9.35
N LYS A 38 1.63 18.34 8.92
CA LYS A 38 1.43 19.25 7.79
C LYS A 38 1.12 18.45 6.52
N PRO A 39 0.00 18.72 5.83
CA PRO A 39 -0.32 18.05 4.59
C PRO A 39 0.75 18.27 3.52
N ALA A 40 1.03 17.24 2.72
CA ALA A 40 1.81 17.42 1.51
C ALA A 40 1.04 18.34 0.54
N PRO A 41 1.64 19.44 0.04
CA PRO A 41 0.94 20.34 -0.87
C PRO A 41 0.56 19.66 -2.18
N SER A 42 -0.64 19.96 -2.72
CA SER A 42 -1.12 19.38 -3.98
C SER A 42 -0.16 19.53 -5.15
N HIS A 43 0.50 20.69 -5.28
CA HIS A 43 1.48 20.93 -6.35
C HIS A 43 2.69 19.99 -6.23
N ARG A 44 3.10 19.66 -5.01
CA ARG A 44 4.23 18.79 -4.74
C ARG A 44 3.92 17.34 -5.08
N ILE A 45 2.69 16.91 -4.81
CA ILE A 45 2.19 15.59 -5.23
C ILE A 45 2.16 15.51 -6.76
N GLN A 46 1.72 16.56 -7.46
CA GLN A 46 1.75 16.60 -8.92
C GLN A 46 3.17 16.51 -9.48
N GLU A 47 4.14 17.18 -8.86
CA GLU A 47 5.55 17.10 -9.25
C GLU A 47 6.09 15.66 -9.11
N TRP A 48 5.76 14.99 -8.00
CA TRP A 48 6.12 13.59 -7.76
C TRP A 48 5.48 12.65 -8.78
N GLU A 49 4.17 12.81 -9.07
CA GLU A 49 3.47 11.98 -10.06
C GLU A 49 3.98 12.15 -11.49
N ARG A 50 4.57 13.31 -11.81
CA ARG A 50 5.15 13.61 -13.11
C ARG A 50 6.64 13.29 -13.19
N ASN A 51 7.23 12.78 -12.11
CA ASN A 51 8.67 12.61 -11.95
C ASN A 51 9.46 13.90 -12.22
N SER A 52 8.83 15.07 -12.07
CA SER A 52 9.52 16.36 -12.24
C SER A 52 10.31 16.76 -11.00
N ARG A 53 10.14 16.01 -9.91
CA ARG A 53 10.92 16.16 -8.67
C ARG A 53 11.15 14.79 -8.04
N PRO A 54 12.35 14.52 -7.48
CA PRO A 54 12.59 13.33 -6.70
C PRO A 54 11.63 13.22 -5.51
N VAL A 55 11.11 12.01 -5.30
CA VAL A 55 10.27 11.68 -4.16
C VAL A 55 11.16 11.32 -2.97
N PRO A 56 10.97 11.95 -1.80
CA PRO A 56 11.67 11.53 -0.58
C PRO A 56 11.28 10.11 -0.14
N ALA A 57 12.22 9.33 0.41
CA ALA A 57 11.97 7.96 0.85
C ALA A 57 10.82 7.83 1.86
N TYR A 58 10.69 8.79 2.79
CA TYR A 58 9.60 8.81 3.77
C TYR A 58 8.21 8.98 3.13
N ILE A 59 8.12 9.58 1.93
CA ILE A 59 6.86 9.68 1.18
C ILE A 59 6.49 8.31 0.59
N TYR A 60 7.46 7.53 0.09
CA TYR A 60 7.18 6.16 -0.36
C TYR A 60 6.69 5.29 0.79
N ARG A 61 7.28 5.42 1.98
CA ARG A 61 6.78 4.77 3.19
C ARG A 61 5.34 5.18 3.51
N ALA A 62 5.05 6.48 3.55
CA ALA A 62 3.69 6.98 3.81
C ALA A 62 2.67 6.49 2.75
N CYS A 63 3.07 6.36 1.49
CA CYS A 63 2.22 5.77 0.45
C CYS A 63 1.92 4.29 0.73
N ALA A 64 2.92 3.50 1.12
CA ALA A 64 2.72 2.09 1.47
C ALA A 64 1.81 1.93 2.70
N GLU A 65 1.98 2.77 3.72
CA GLU A 65 1.11 2.80 4.89
C GLU A 65 -0.34 3.13 4.48
N THR A 66 -0.54 4.15 3.64
CA THR A 66 -1.89 4.49 3.13
C THR A 66 -2.54 3.33 2.37
N VAL A 67 -1.77 2.59 1.55
CA VAL A 67 -2.27 1.43 0.81
C VAL A 67 -2.64 0.30 1.77
N SER A 68 -1.83 0.07 2.81
CA SER A 68 -2.04 -1.00 3.79
C SER A 68 -3.27 -0.73 4.67
N ASP A 69 -3.45 0.51 5.12
CA ASP A 69 -4.62 0.92 5.92
C ASP A 69 -5.92 0.78 5.11
N GLU A 70 -5.92 1.23 3.85
CA GLU A 70 -7.11 1.11 3.01
C GLU A 70 -7.40 -0.37 2.67
N TRP A 71 -6.37 -1.15 2.37
CA TRP A 71 -6.52 -2.59 2.13
C TRP A 71 -7.19 -3.27 3.32
N ALA A 72 -6.67 -3.04 4.52
CA ALA A 72 -7.20 -3.66 5.71
C ALA A 72 -8.64 -3.22 6.03
N SER A 73 -8.93 -1.93 5.92
CA SER A 73 -10.29 -1.40 6.11
C SER A 73 -11.26 -2.08 5.15
N GLN A 74 -10.95 -2.12 3.85
CA GLN A 74 -11.82 -2.73 2.85
C GLN A 74 -11.94 -4.24 3.04
N ARG A 75 -10.85 -4.91 3.40
CA ARG A 75 -10.85 -6.36 3.62
C ARG A 75 -11.63 -6.76 4.87
N HIS A 76 -11.57 -5.96 5.94
CA HIS A 76 -12.36 -6.17 7.15
C HIS A 76 -13.87 -6.03 6.89
N GLU A 77 -14.26 -5.05 6.07
CA GLU A 77 -15.65 -4.80 5.71
C GLU A 77 -16.20 -5.78 4.65
N ALA A 78 -15.32 -6.42 3.89
CA ALA A 78 -15.69 -7.29 2.79
C ALA A 78 -16.01 -8.73 3.24
N PRO A 79 -16.95 -9.42 2.55
CA PRO A 79 -17.17 -10.84 2.78
C PRO A 79 -15.93 -11.65 2.38
N PRO A 80 -15.71 -12.84 2.97
CA PRO A 80 -14.54 -13.67 2.66
C PRO A 80 -14.37 -14.03 1.18
N SER A 81 -15.45 -14.02 0.39
CA SER A 81 -15.42 -14.24 -1.06
C SER A 81 -14.61 -13.19 -1.82
N ASP A 82 -14.49 -11.98 -1.26
CA ASP A 82 -13.92 -10.82 -1.95
C ASP A 82 -12.48 -10.55 -1.51
N HIS A 83 -12.04 -11.16 -0.40
CA HIS A 83 -10.70 -10.96 0.19
C HIS A 83 -9.60 -11.19 -0.82
N ALA A 84 -9.71 -12.28 -1.58
CA ALA A 84 -8.80 -12.65 -2.66
C ALA A 84 -8.58 -11.52 -3.69
N GLY A 85 -9.66 -10.92 -4.18
CA GLY A 85 -9.59 -9.84 -5.16
C GLY A 85 -9.01 -8.55 -4.56
N LEU A 86 -9.31 -8.28 -3.29
CA LEU A 86 -8.72 -7.16 -2.55
C LEU A 86 -7.22 -7.35 -2.34
N ASP A 87 -6.81 -8.54 -1.90
CA ASP A 87 -5.41 -8.91 -1.65
C ASP A 87 -4.58 -8.75 -2.93
N GLU A 88 -5.05 -9.30 -4.06
CA GLU A 88 -4.41 -9.11 -5.37
C GLU A 88 -4.32 -7.62 -5.75
N PHE A 89 -5.45 -6.90 -5.67
CA PHE A 89 -5.54 -5.50 -6.08
C PHE A 89 -4.56 -4.62 -5.28
N PHE A 90 -4.64 -4.65 -3.96
CA PHE A 90 -3.80 -3.85 -3.08
C PHE A 90 -2.34 -4.31 -3.08
N GLY A 91 -2.09 -5.62 -3.16
CA GLY A 91 -0.75 -6.17 -3.38
C GLY A 91 -0.09 -5.59 -4.64
N SER A 92 -0.86 -5.46 -5.73
CA SER A 92 -0.39 -4.87 -6.99
C SER A 92 -0.09 -3.36 -6.92
N LEU A 93 -0.62 -2.66 -5.92
CA LEU A 93 -0.32 -1.24 -5.66
C LEU A 93 1.05 -1.09 -4.99
N LEU A 94 1.43 -2.04 -4.14
CA LEU A 94 2.75 -2.09 -3.49
C LEU A 94 3.83 -2.66 -4.41
N SER A 95 3.51 -3.74 -5.11
CA SER A 95 4.42 -4.40 -6.04
C SER A 95 3.64 -5.28 -7.03
N PRO A 96 3.87 -5.14 -8.35
CA PRO A 96 3.27 -6.04 -9.33
C PRO A 96 3.57 -7.53 -9.07
N ALA A 97 4.73 -7.82 -8.48
CA ALA A 97 5.09 -9.19 -8.12
C ALA A 97 4.26 -9.72 -6.94
N LEU A 98 3.96 -8.87 -5.96
CA LEU A 98 3.14 -9.22 -4.82
C LEU A 98 1.69 -9.49 -5.24
N GLY A 99 1.11 -8.63 -6.09
CA GLY A 99 -0.22 -8.88 -6.65
C GLY A 99 -0.30 -10.22 -7.40
N ARG A 100 0.69 -10.53 -8.25
CA ARG A 100 0.76 -11.83 -8.93
C ARG A 100 0.86 -13.00 -7.95
N LEU A 101 1.64 -12.86 -6.89
CA LEU A 101 1.80 -13.92 -5.89
C LEU A 101 0.44 -14.24 -5.24
N PHE A 102 -0.35 -13.24 -4.88
CA PHE A 102 -1.70 -13.47 -4.34
C PHE A 102 -2.65 -14.09 -5.36
N ALA A 103 -2.58 -13.69 -6.64
CA ALA A 103 -3.35 -14.33 -7.70
C ALA A 103 -3.02 -15.82 -7.87
N PHE A 104 -1.75 -16.24 -7.64
CA PHE A 104 -1.36 -17.64 -7.64
C PHE A 104 -1.79 -18.37 -6.36
N SER A 105 -1.64 -17.75 -5.18
CA SER A 105 -2.08 -18.33 -3.90
C SER A 105 -3.59 -18.60 -3.88
N LEU A 106 -4.37 -17.82 -4.63
CA LEU A 106 -5.79 -18.05 -4.90
C LEU A 106 -6.07 -19.40 -5.58
N ILE A 107 -5.22 -19.77 -6.53
CA ILE A 107 -5.32 -21.04 -7.26
C ILE A 107 -4.92 -22.21 -6.34
N ASP A 108 -3.91 -22.02 -5.48
CA ASP A 108 -3.43 -23.05 -4.56
C ASP A 108 -4.31 -23.21 -3.30
N ALA A 109 -4.99 -22.16 -2.84
CA ALA A 109 -5.95 -22.24 -1.74
C ALA A 109 -7.17 -23.12 -2.10
N GLN A 110 -7.55 -23.14 -3.39
CA GLN A 110 -8.55 -24.09 -3.90
C GLN A 110 -8.05 -25.55 -3.86
N ASN A 111 -6.73 -25.76 -3.81
CA ASN A 111 -6.08 -27.07 -3.72
C ASN A 111 -5.78 -27.52 -2.27
N GLY A 112 -6.23 -26.77 -1.26
CA GLY A 112 -6.16 -27.18 0.16
C GLY A 112 -4.91 -26.71 0.93
N ASN A 113 -3.99 -25.97 0.30
CA ASN A 113 -2.89 -25.31 1.02
C ASN A 113 -3.33 -23.92 1.49
N LYS A 114 -3.67 -23.79 2.78
CA LYS A 114 -3.87 -22.49 3.39
C LYS A 114 -2.51 -21.84 3.63
N VAL A 115 -2.12 -20.93 2.74
CA VAL A 115 -1.09 -19.94 3.06
C VAL A 115 -1.80 -18.72 3.62
N GLU A 116 -1.38 -18.24 4.79
CA GLU A 116 -1.93 -17.02 5.38
C GLU A 116 -1.46 -15.81 4.56
N ILE A 117 -2.28 -15.38 3.60
CA ILE A 117 -2.00 -14.25 2.70
C ILE A 117 -1.72 -12.95 3.48
N SER A 118 -2.38 -12.79 4.63
CA SER A 118 -2.10 -11.74 5.62
C SER A 118 -0.63 -11.73 6.04
N GLU A 119 -0.06 -12.88 6.39
CA GLU A 119 1.35 -13.00 6.82
C GLU A 119 2.32 -12.60 5.70
N ILE A 120 2.07 -13.03 4.46
CA ILE A 120 2.90 -12.64 3.31
C ILE A 120 2.83 -11.13 3.06
N PHE A 121 1.64 -10.53 3.20
CA PHE A 121 1.47 -9.09 3.02
C PHE A 121 2.22 -8.32 4.12
N ILE A 122 2.06 -8.72 5.38
CA ILE A 122 2.75 -8.14 6.54
C ILE A 122 4.27 -8.25 6.36
N GLU A 123 4.77 -9.45 6.03
CA GLU A 123 6.20 -9.70 5.83
C GLU A 123 6.75 -8.85 4.69
N HIS A 124 6.04 -8.76 3.56
CA HIS A 124 6.46 -7.92 2.44
C HIS A 124 6.55 -6.45 2.84
N VAL A 125 5.54 -5.93 3.51
CA VAL A 125 5.50 -4.53 3.96
C VAL A 125 6.65 -4.24 4.92
N GLN A 126 6.87 -5.12 5.91
CA GLN A 126 7.94 -4.99 6.88
C GLN A 126 9.32 -5.05 6.23
N GLN A 127 9.56 -6.01 5.33
CA GLN A 127 10.86 -6.17 4.67
C GLN A 127 11.20 -5.03 3.69
N MET A 128 10.20 -4.48 3.00
CA MET A 128 10.41 -3.50 1.94
C MET A 128 10.34 -2.06 2.41
N TYR A 129 9.46 -1.77 3.37
CA TYR A 129 9.20 -0.40 3.83
C TYR A 129 9.55 -0.16 5.30
N GLY A 130 9.88 -1.21 6.07
CA GLY A 130 10.43 -1.10 7.41
C GLY A 130 9.42 -0.70 8.48
N PHE A 131 8.13 -0.97 8.26
CA PHE A 131 7.10 -0.79 9.27
C PHE A 131 6.22 -2.04 9.38
N ASP A 132 5.70 -2.26 10.57
CA ASP A 132 4.89 -3.42 10.92
C ASP A 132 3.42 -3.03 10.87
N ILE A 133 2.58 -3.83 10.21
CA ILE A 133 1.13 -3.66 10.09
C ILE A 133 0.36 -4.79 10.76
N SER A 134 1.02 -5.59 11.61
CA SER A 134 0.38 -6.67 12.41
C SER A 134 -0.76 -6.14 13.28
N TYR A 135 -0.65 -4.89 13.75
CA TYR A 135 -1.65 -4.23 14.59
C TYR A 135 -3.01 -4.06 13.92
N VAL A 136 -3.07 -4.19 12.60
CA VAL A 136 -4.33 -4.04 11.85
C VAL A 136 -5.20 -5.30 11.96
N TRP A 137 -4.69 -6.36 12.59
CA TRP A 137 -5.31 -7.69 12.68
C TRP A 137 -5.78 -8.09 14.09
N GLU A 138 -5.55 -7.24 15.09
CA GLU A 138 -6.08 -7.37 16.46
C GLU A 138 -7.46 -6.70 16.59
#